data_AF-A0A356AYR7-F1
#
_entry.id   AF-A0A356AYR7-F1
#
_cell.length_a   1.000
_cell.length_b   1.000
_cell.length_c   1.000
_cell.angle_alpha   90.00
_cell.angle_beta   90.00
_cell.angle_gamma   90.00
#
_symmetry.space_group_name_H-M   'P 1'
#
loop_
_entity.id
_entity.type
_entity.pdbx_description
1 polymer ?
#
loop_
_entity_poly.entity_id
_entity_poly.type
_entity_poly.pdbx_seq_one_letter_code
_entity_poly.pdbx_strand_id
1 'polypeptide(L)'
;MYRTYLSTFRLGAKQKIKTFSKGMTMKLAIAAALSHHPKLLILDEATSGLDPIMRDEMLDVFLDFVGHDDPSILLSSHITSDLEKVADYITFIHNGKIILTETKDDLVYQYAIIRCKESQFSEIDKSDIVAYRKRDYQIDVLVKNEKEANRKYKNIVIDHTTIDEIMLLLVKGDRK
;
A
#
# COMPACT_ATOMS: atom_id res chain seq x y z
N MET A 1 -2.89 -27.38 -13.28
CA MET A 1 -2.93 -26.02 -12.74
C MET A 1 -3.28 -24.97 -13.79
N TYR A 2 -2.56 -24.86 -14.91
CA TYR A 2 -2.84 -23.86 -15.97
C TYR A 2 -4.31 -23.83 -16.44
N ARG A 3 -4.89 -25.00 -16.75
CA ARG A 3 -6.31 -25.09 -17.14
C ARG A 3 -7.27 -24.66 -16.02
N THR A 4 -6.90 -24.87 -14.76
CA THR A 4 -7.66 -24.41 -13.60
C THR A 4 -7.70 -22.88 -13.59
N TYR A 5 -6.55 -22.22 -13.71
CA TYR A 5 -6.50 -20.75 -13.77
C TYR A 5 -7.21 -20.17 -15.00
N LEU A 6 -7.13 -20.82 -16.17
CA LEU A 6 -7.94 -20.40 -17.33
C LEU A 6 -9.45 -20.44 -17.03
N SER A 7 -9.91 -21.46 -16.30
CA SER A 7 -11.30 -21.56 -15.85
C SER A 7 -11.65 -20.50 -14.82
N THR A 8 -10.82 -20.32 -13.78
CA THR A 8 -10.97 -19.29 -12.74
C THR A 8 -11.09 -17.90 -13.35
N PHE A 9 -10.22 -17.58 -14.31
CA PHE A 9 -10.19 -16.30 -15.00
C PHE A 9 -11.18 -16.18 -16.17
N ARG A 10 -11.96 -17.22 -16.45
CA ARG A 10 -12.93 -17.29 -17.55
C ARG A 10 -12.31 -16.97 -18.91
N LEU A 11 -11.09 -17.45 -19.15
CA LEU A 11 -10.35 -17.25 -20.39
C LEU A 11 -10.61 -18.38 -21.39
N GLY A 12 -10.96 -18.03 -22.62
CA GLY A 12 -11.18 -19.00 -23.70
C GLY A 12 -9.86 -19.67 -24.12
N ALA A 13 -9.71 -20.97 -23.86
CA ALA A 13 -8.48 -21.71 -24.15
C ALA A 13 -8.05 -21.72 -25.63
N LYS A 14 -8.99 -21.51 -26.57
CA LYS A 14 -8.74 -21.42 -28.01
C LYS A 14 -8.84 -19.99 -28.56
N GLN A 15 -9.14 -19.02 -27.72
CA GLN A 15 -9.28 -17.63 -28.14
C GLN A 15 -7.89 -17.05 -28.46
N LYS A 16 -7.79 -16.30 -29.55
CA LYS A 16 -6.51 -15.70 -29.96
C LYS A 16 -6.15 -14.56 -28.99
N ILE A 17 -4.92 -14.54 -28.47
CA ILE A 17 -4.44 -13.52 -27.53
C ILE A 17 -4.63 -12.09 -28.08
N LYS A 18 -4.48 -11.89 -29.40
CA LYS A 18 -4.70 -10.57 -30.03
C LYS A 18 -6.10 -9.99 -29.86
N THR A 19 -7.09 -10.79 -29.43
CA THR A 19 -8.46 -10.35 -29.17
C THR A 19 -8.73 -10.18 -27.68
N PHE A 20 -7.73 -10.35 -26.82
CA PHE A 20 -7.86 -10.18 -25.39
C PHE A 20 -7.86 -8.69 -25.05
N SER A 21 -8.67 -8.30 -24.06
CA SER A 21 -8.52 -7.01 -23.41
C SER A 21 -7.20 -6.96 -22.62
N LYS A 22 -6.81 -5.78 -22.14
CA LYS A 22 -5.66 -5.62 -21.25
C LYS A 22 -5.80 -6.52 -20.01
N GLY A 23 -6.98 -6.53 -19.37
CA GLY A 23 -7.23 -7.36 -18.19
C GLY A 23 -7.20 -8.86 -18.48
N MET A 24 -7.71 -9.30 -19.62
CA MET A 24 -7.61 -10.71 -20.03
C MET A 24 -6.16 -11.13 -20.28
N THR A 25 -5.35 -10.25 -20.87
CA THR A 25 -3.92 -10.50 -21.10
C THR A 25 -3.18 -10.60 -19.77
N MET A 26 -3.51 -9.73 -18.80
CA MET A 26 -2.95 -9.78 -17.46
C MET A 26 -3.32 -11.08 -16.72
N LYS A 27 -4.60 -11.47 -16.75
CA LYS A 27 -5.08 -12.74 -16.21
C LYS A 27 -4.34 -13.94 -16.80
N LEU A 28 -4.10 -13.93 -18.11
CA LEU A 28 -3.33 -14.97 -18.78
C LEU A 28 -1.87 -15.00 -18.30
N ALA A 29 -1.23 -13.84 -18.14
CA ALA A 29 0.13 -13.72 -17.64
C ALA A 29 0.26 -14.26 -16.21
N ILE A 30 -0.68 -13.91 -15.32
CA ILE A 30 -0.72 -14.45 -13.96
C ILE A 30 -1.02 -15.94 -13.94
N ALA A 31 -1.96 -16.42 -14.76
CA ALA A 31 -2.23 -17.85 -14.90
C ALA A 31 -0.96 -18.62 -15.31
N ALA A 32 -0.20 -18.07 -16.25
CA ALA A 32 1.07 -18.65 -16.67
C ALA A 32 2.10 -18.62 -15.54
N ALA A 33 2.28 -17.48 -14.85
CA ALA A 33 3.25 -17.34 -13.76
C ALA A 33 2.96 -18.32 -12.60
N LEU A 34 1.72 -18.37 -12.13
CA LEU A 34 1.31 -19.23 -11.02
C LEU A 34 1.36 -20.73 -11.36
N SER A 35 1.23 -21.09 -12.63
CA SER A 35 1.24 -22.50 -13.07
C SER A 35 2.57 -23.23 -12.83
N HIS A 36 3.65 -22.49 -12.54
CA HIS A 36 4.97 -23.06 -12.27
C HIS A 36 5.24 -23.25 -10.76
N HIS A 37 4.25 -22.98 -9.89
CA HIS A 37 4.41 -23.03 -8.43
C HIS A 37 5.61 -22.21 -7.93
N PRO A 38 5.68 -20.91 -8.25
CA PRO A 38 6.79 -20.09 -7.82
C PRO A 38 6.81 -20.00 -6.28
N LYS A 39 8.00 -20.01 -5.69
CA LYS A 39 8.17 -19.63 -4.27
C LYS A 39 8.09 -18.11 -4.07
N LEU A 40 8.45 -17.35 -5.11
CA LEU A 40 8.39 -15.89 -5.11
C LEU A 40 7.74 -15.41 -6.41
N LEU A 41 6.65 -14.67 -6.27
CA LEU A 41 5.98 -14.00 -7.38
C LEU A 41 6.32 -12.51 -7.32
N ILE A 42 6.96 -11.99 -8.36
CA ILE A 42 7.26 -10.56 -8.50
C ILE A 42 6.27 -9.95 -9.49
N LEU A 43 5.57 -8.92 -9.06
CA LEU A 43 4.48 -8.28 -9.78
C LEU A 43 4.79 -6.80 -9.93
N ASP A 44 4.99 -6.35 -11.17
CA ASP A 44 5.20 -4.94 -11.47
C ASP A 44 3.89 -4.29 -11.94
N GLU A 45 3.29 -3.45 -11.10
CA GLU A 45 2.06 -2.70 -11.42
C GLU A 45 0.92 -3.59 -11.96
N ALA A 46 0.82 -4.80 -11.40
CA ALA A 46 -0.02 -5.88 -11.91
C ALA A 46 -1.53 -5.56 -11.96
N THR A 47 -1.99 -4.66 -11.09
CA THR A 47 -3.40 -4.22 -11.02
C THR A 47 -3.68 -2.94 -11.81
N SER A 48 -2.65 -2.34 -12.41
CA SER A 48 -2.74 -1.03 -13.06
C SER A 48 -3.52 -1.05 -14.38
N GLY A 49 -4.52 -0.18 -14.47
CA GLY A 49 -5.41 -0.07 -15.63
C GLY A 49 -6.38 -1.25 -15.79
N LEU A 50 -6.58 -2.03 -14.73
CA LEU A 50 -7.75 -2.90 -14.57
C LEU A 50 -8.91 -2.09 -14.00
N ASP A 51 -10.13 -2.44 -14.41
CA ASP A 51 -11.34 -1.93 -13.76
C ASP A 51 -11.46 -2.44 -12.31
N PRO A 52 -12.26 -1.81 -11.46
CA PRO A 52 -12.34 -2.15 -10.04
C PRO A 52 -12.72 -3.62 -9.76
N ILE A 53 -13.60 -4.21 -10.56
CA ILE A 53 -14.07 -5.60 -10.35
C ILE A 53 -12.93 -6.56 -10.69
N MET A 54 -12.31 -6.37 -11.85
CA MET A 54 -11.18 -7.18 -12.29
C MET A 54 -10.01 -7.10 -11.31
N ARG A 55 -9.74 -5.91 -10.77
CA ARG A 55 -8.69 -5.70 -9.78
C ARG A 55 -8.94 -6.49 -8.50
N ASP A 56 -10.16 -6.39 -7.96
CA ASP A 56 -10.56 -7.10 -6.75
C ASP A 56 -10.37 -8.61 -6.89
N GLU A 57 -10.82 -9.17 -8.02
CA GLU A 57 -10.60 -10.58 -8.38
C GLU A 57 -9.11 -10.97 -8.44
N MET A 58 -8.24 -10.09 -8.94
CA MET A 58 -6.79 -10.36 -9.00
C MET A 58 -6.14 -10.35 -7.61
N LEU A 59 -6.55 -9.41 -6.75
CA LEU A 59 -6.07 -9.33 -5.38
C LEU A 59 -6.49 -10.57 -4.56
N ASP A 60 -7.70 -11.09 -4.77
CA ASP A 60 -8.14 -12.34 -4.14
C ASP A 60 -7.28 -13.53 -4.56
N VAL A 61 -6.93 -13.63 -5.86
CA VAL A 61 -6.02 -14.68 -6.33
C VAL A 61 -4.62 -14.58 -5.71
N PHE A 62 -4.15 -13.36 -5.44
CA PHE A 62 -2.89 -13.16 -4.73
C PHE A 62 -2.98 -13.65 -3.29
N LEU A 63 -4.04 -13.29 -2.56
CA LEU A 63 -4.31 -13.76 -1.20
C LEU A 63 -4.40 -15.30 -1.13
N ASP A 64 -5.13 -15.91 -2.06
CA ASP A 64 -5.23 -17.37 -2.16
C ASP A 64 -3.86 -18.02 -2.39
N PHE A 65 -3.02 -17.41 -3.22
CA PHE A 65 -1.67 -17.91 -3.49
C PHE A 65 -0.79 -17.88 -2.25
N VAL A 66 -0.76 -16.79 -1.48
CA VAL A 66 0.01 -16.72 -0.22
C VAL A 66 -0.53 -17.62 0.89
N GLY A 67 -1.80 -18.05 0.83
CA GLY A 67 -2.40 -18.96 1.80
C GLY A 67 -1.91 -20.41 1.73
N HIS A 68 -1.04 -20.78 0.79
CA HIS A 68 -0.43 -22.10 0.69
C HIS A 68 0.93 -22.15 1.42
N ASP A 69 1.52 -23.33 1.64
CA ASP A 69 2.83 -23.44 2.32
C ASP A 69 3.99 -22.95 1.44
N ASP A 70 4.73 -21.93 1.91
CA ASP A 70 6.02 -21.40 1.37
C ASP A 70 6.03 -20.47 0.11
N PRO A 71 4.93 -19.85 -0.37
CA PRO A 71 4.99 -18.80 -1.40
C PRO A 71 5.04 -17.38 -0.79
N SER A 72 5.65 -16.45 -1.53
CA SER A 72 5.70 -15.02 -1.20
C SER A 72 5.41 -14.17 -2.44
N ILE A 73 4.89 -12.95 -2.21
CA ILE A 73 4.63 -11.97 -3.28
C ILE A 73 5.43 -10.69 -2.99
N LEU A 74 6.09 -10.17 -4.02
CA LEU A 74 6.60 -8.81 -4.05
C LEU A 74 5.81 -8.03 -5.11
N LEU A 75 5.00 -7.08 -4.68
CA LEU A 75 4.12 -6.28 -5.53
C LEU A 75 4.56 -4.80 -5.51
N SER A 76 4.76 -4.21 -6.69
CA SER A 76 4.77 -2.75 -6.85
C SER A 76 3.36 -2.27 -7.19
N SER A 77 2.93 -1.18 -6.54
CA SER A 77 1.66 -0.50 -6.83
C SER A 77 1.74 0.95 -6.38
N HIS A 78 1.17 1.84 -7.18
CA HIS A 78 0.89 3.23 -6.80
C HIS A 78 -0.52 3.41 -6.21
N ILE A 79 -1.29 2.33 -6.11
CA ILE A 79 -2.65 2.33 -5.56
C ILE A 79 -2.56 1.78 -4.12
N THR A 80 -2.66 2.66 -3.15
CA THR A 80 -2.53 2.31 -1.72
C THR A 80 -3.63 1.39 -1.23
N SER A 81 -4.87 1.53 -1.72
CA SER A 81 -5.97 0.61 -1.39
C SER A 81 -5.66 -0.85 -1.73
N ASP A 82 -4.88 -1.10 -2.78
CA ASP A 82 -4.48 -2.46 -3.15
C ASP A 82 -3.48 -3.02 -2.13
N LEU A 83 -2.51 -2.20 -1.71
CA LEU A 83 -1.53 -2.54 -0.69
C LEU A 83 -2.22 -2.80 0.66
N GLU A 84 -3.21 -1.99 1.04
CA GLU A 84 -3.99 -2.20 2.27
C GLU A 84 -4.71 -3.55 2.28
N LYS A 85 -5.16 -4.04 1.11
CA LYS A 85 -5.88 -5.32 1.00
C LYS A 85 -4.95 -6.52 1.12
N VAL A 86 -3.76 -6.49 0.52
CA VAL A 86 -2.93 -7.70 0.34
C VAL A 86 -1.54 -7.68 0.96
N ALA A 87 -1.05 -6.53 1.44
CA ALA A 87 0.31 -6.43 1.95
C ALA A 87 0.39 -6.63 3.46
N ASP A 88 1.38 -7.41 3.90
CA ASP A 88 1.80 -7.48 5.31
C ASP A 88 2.78 -6.35 5.65
N TYR A 89 3.69 -6.07 4.71
CA TYR A 89 4.71 -5.01 4.83
C TYR A 89 4.64 -4.08 3.63
N ILE A 90 4.83 -2.79 3.87
CA ILE A 90 4.85 -1.76 2.84
C ILE A 90 6.20 -1.05 2.90
N THR A 91 6.88 -1.03 1.76
CA THR A 91 8.15 -0.31 1.59
C THR A 91 7.94 0.86 0.65
N PHE A 92 8.14 2.07 1.16
CA PHE A 92 8.11 3.29 0.37
C PHE A 92 9.49 3.58 -0.20
N ILE A 93 9.55 3.78 -1.52
CA ILE A 93 10.76 4.15 -2.24
C ILE A 93 10.54 5.53 -2.87
N HIS A 94 11.46 6.46 -2.63
CA HIS A 94 11.43 7.79 -3.22
C HIS A 94 12.85 8.20 -3.64
N ASN A 95 13.01 8.70 -4.87
CA ASN A 95 14.31 9.10 -5.46
C ASN A 95 15.40 8.02 -5.31
N GLY A 96 15.04 6.76 -5.57
CA GLY A 96 15.97 5.62 -5.50
C GLY A 96 16.38 5.20 -4.09
N LYS A 97 15.74 5.74 -3.04
CA LYS A 97 16.02 5.40 -1.64
C LYS A 97 14.78 4.86 -0.95
N ILE A 98 14.97 3.85 -0.11
CA ILE A 98 13.94 3.41 0.83
C ILE A 98 13.78 4.51 1.87
N ILE A 99 12.57 5.05 1.96
CA ILE A 99 12.23 6.12 2.90
C ILE A 99 11.51 5.58 4.14
N LEU A 100 10.85 4.44 4.03
CA LEU A 100 10.21 3.72 5.13
C LEU A 100 9.99 2.26 4.70
N THR A 101 10.16 1.34 5.63
CA THR A 101 9.63 -0.02 5.55
C THR A 101 8.91 -0.28 6.87
N GLU A 102 7.63 -0.60 6.80
CA GLU A 102 6.80 -0.78 7.99
C GLU A 102 5.72 -1.83 7.74
N THR A 103 5.17 -2.42 8.81
CA THR A 103 3.99 -3.27 8.66
C THR A 103 2.80 -2.42 8.20
N LYS A 104 1.90 -3.00 7.39
CA LYS A 104 0.66 -2.33 6.99
C LYS A 104 -0.15 -1.94 8.24
N ASP A 105 -0.24 -2.84 9.22
CA ASP A 105 -1.02 -2.61 10.43
C ASP A 105 -0.48 -1.45 11.26
N ASP A 106 0.85 -1.28 11.37
CA ASP A 106 1.40 -0.12 12.06
C ASP A 106 1.08 1.17 11.31
N LEU A 107 1.25 1.20 9.98
CA LEU A 107 0.90 2.37 9.17
C LEU A 107 -0.56 2.78 9.33
N VAL A 108 -1.47 1.80 9.37
CA VAL A 108 -2.91 2.07 9.49
C VAL A 108 -3.28 2.42 10.93
N TYR A 109 -2.79 1.71 11.94
CA TYR A 109 -3.35 1.78 13.30
C TYR A 109 -2.47 2.47 14.35
N GLN A 110 -1.19 2.72 14.07
CA GLN A 110 -0.27 3.36 15.02
C GLN A 110 0.05 4.79 14.61
N TYR A 111 0.23 5.04 13.31
CA TYR A 111 0.53 6.37 12.82
C TYR A 111 -0.70 7.28 12.91
N ALA A 112 -0.47 8.56 13.16
CA ALA A 112 -1.51 9.58 13.16
C ALA A 112 -0.95 10.93 12.70
N ILE A 113 -1.85 11.83 12.33
CA ILE A 113 -1.51 13.20 11.99
C ILE A 113 -2.07 14.13 13.06
N ILE A 114 -1.17 14.86 13.72
CA ILE A 114 -1.53 15.98 14.58
C ILE A 114 -1.69 17.21 13.69
N ARG A 115 -2.85 17.88 13.74
CA ARG A 115 -3.10 19.12 13.01
C ARG A 115 -3.13 20.29 14.00
N CYS A 116 -2.15 21.17 13.90
CA CYS A 116 -1.92 22.18 14.94
C CYS A 116 -1.49 23.54 14.38
N LYS A 117 -1.59 24.60 15.19
CA LYS A 117 -1.01 25.92 14.88
C LYS A 117 0.47 25.98 15.27
N GLU A 118 1.21 26.97 14.78
CA GLU A 118 2.64 27.15 15.10
C GLU A 118 2.93 27.21 16.61
N SER A 119 2.03 27.83 17.40
CA SER A 119 2.17 27.88 18.86
C SER A 119 2.15 26.49 19.49
N GLN A 120 1.26 25.62 19.03
CA GLN A 120 1.11 24.24 19.50
C GLN A 120 2.20 23.33 18.95
N PHE A 121 2.65 23.55 17.72
CA PHE A 121 3.76 22.81 17.12
C PHE A 121 5.04 22.93 17.96
N SER A 122 5.28 24.11 18.54
CA SER A 122 6.43 24.36 19.42
C SER A 122 6.37 23.58 20.75
N GLU A 123 5.19 23.09 21.14
CA GLU A 123 4.96 22.27 22.33
C GLU A 123 5.12 20.77 22.04
N ILE A 124 5.15 20.36 20.77
CA ILE A 124 5.34 18.96 20.37
C ILE A 124 6.82 18.60 20.56
N ASP A 125 7.05 17.43 21.13
CA ASP A 125 8.39 16.95 21.39
C ASP A 125 9.01 16.51 20.08
N LYS A 126 10.22 17.00 19.81
CA LYS A 126 10.91 16.67 18.56
C LYS A 126 11.19 15.17 18.45
N SER A 127 11.18 14.39 19.54
CA SER A 127 11.31 12.92 19.48
C SER A 127 10.10 12.25 18.84
N ASP A 128 8.93 12.88 18.92
CA ASP A 128 7.66 12.27 18.52
C ASP A 128 7.30 12.60 17.07
N ILE A 129 7.98 13.60 16.49
CA ILE A 129 7.82 14.06 15.12
C ILE A 129 8.59 13.16 14.15
N VAL A 130 7.86 12.43 13.30
CA VAL A 130 8.42 11.64 12.19
C VAL A 130 8.70 12.55 10.99
N ALA A 131 7.72 13.36 10.62
CA ALA A 131 7.80 14.37 9.57
C ALA A 131 6.74 15.44 9.85
N TYR A 132 6.92 16.63 9.29
CA TYR A 132 5.88 17.65 9.38
C TYR A 132 5.81 18.47 8.10
N ARG A 133 4.67 19.12 7.89
CA ARG A 133 4.47 20.03 6.77
C ARG A 133 3.70 21.25 7.22
N LYS A 134 4.34 22.41 7.05
CA LYS A 134 3.69 23.71 7.27
C LYS A 134 2.80 24.05 6.08
N ARG A 135 1.56 24.45 6.38
CA ARG A 135 0.59 25.02 5.44
C ARG A 135 0.23 26.42 5.92
N ASP A 136 -0.56 27.14 5.12
CA ASP A 136 -0.88 28.55 5.38
C ASP A 136 -1.57 28.80 6.74
N TYR A 137 -2.36 27.84 7.24
CA TYR A 137 -3.14 27.99 8.48
C TYR A 137 -2.93 26.89 9.52
N GLN A 138 -2.17 25.85 9.19
CA GLN A 138 -1.92 24.72 10.08
C GLN A 138 -0.62 24.01 9.75
N ILE A 139 -0.16 23.19 10.68
CA ILE A 139 0.99 22.31 10.53
C ILE A 139 0.47 20.89 10.73
N ASP A 140 0.67 20.06 9.71
CA ASP A 140 0.40 18.63 9.77
C ASP A 140 1.67 17.95 10.29
N VAL A 141 1.58 17.22 11.39
CA VAL A 141 2.72 16.54 12.03
C VAL A 141 2.43 15.05 12.07
N LEU A 142 3.25 14.28 11.38
CA LEU A 142 3.20 12.82 11.40
C LEU A 142 3.85 12.32 12.70
N VAL A 143 3.11 11.50 13.45
CA VAL A 143 3.60 10.80 14.65
C VAL A 143 3.41 9.30 14.49
N LYS A 144 4.31 8.49 15.08
CA LYS A 144 4.28 7.02 14.96
C LYS A 144 3.34 6.33 15.95
N ASN A 145 3.01 6.97 17.08
CA ASN A 145 2.22 6.37 18.15
C ASN A 145 1.03 7.25 18.52
N GLU A 146 -0.11 6.99 17.90
CA GLU A 146 -1.37 7.71 18.10
C GLU A 146 -1.78 7.72 19.57
N LYS A 147 -1.67 6.58 20.27
CA LYS A 147 -2.12 6.44 21.67
C LYS A 147 -1.28 7.30 22.62
N GLU A 148 0.03 7.33 22.41
CA GLU A 148 0.93 8.16 23.20
C GLU A 148 0.74 9.64 22.90
N ALA A 149 0.62 10.00 21.61
CA ALA A 149 0.35 11.37 21.20
C ALA A 149 -0.97 11.90 21.82
N ASN A 150 -2.04 11.10 21.81
CA ASN A 150 -3.31 11.45 22.47
C ASN A 150 -3.17 11.66 23.98
N ARG A 151 -2.27 10.94 24.65
CA ARG A 151 -2.01 11.10 26.09
C ARG A 151 -1.20 12.36 26.39
N LYS A 152 -0.20 12.67 25.55
CA LYS A 152 0.76 13.78 25.73
C LYS A 152 0.16 15.12 25.29
N TYR A 153 -0.62 15.14 24.22
CA TYR A 153 -1.10 16.35 23.55
C TYR A 153 -2.61 16.53 23.61
N LYS A 154 -3.18 16.54 24.82
CA LYS A 154 -4.64 16.55 25.07
C LYS A 154 -5.42 17.72 24.45
N ASN A 155 -4.75 18.83 24.15
CA ASN A 155 -5.36 20.05 23.60
C ASN A 155 -5.15 20.20 22.09
N ILE A 156 -4.65 19.16 21.41
CA ILE A 156 -4.38 19.18 19.98
C ILE A 156 -5.24 18.13 19.29
N VAL A 157 -5.78 18.47 18.12
CA VAL A 157 -6.56 17.53 17.32
C VAL A 157 -5.62 16.53 16.68
N ILE A 158 -5.91 15.24 16.87
CA ILE A 158 -5.19 14.12 16.29
C ILE A 158 -6.18 13.35 15.44
N ASP A 159 -5.90 13.28 14.14
CA ASP A 159 -6.72 12.54 13.18
C ASP A 159 -6.06 11.20 12.86
N HIS A 160 -6.90 10.20 12.66
CA HIS A 160 -6.50 8.98 11.97
C HIS A 160 -6.03 9.32 10.55
N THR A 161 -5.04 8.59 10.04
CA THR A 161 -4.38 8.91 8.78
C THR A 161 -4.46 7.76 7.79
N THR A 162 -4.38 8.07 6.51
CA THR A 162 -4.27 7.06 5.45
C THR A 162 -2.82 6.88 5.02
N ILE A 163 -2.53 5.75 4.38
CA ILE A 163 -1.22 5.47 3.79
C ILE A 163 -0.80 6.59 2.82
N ASP A 164 -1.73 7.11 2.01
CA ASP A 164 -1.46 8.23 1.10
C ASP A 164 -0.99 9.50 1.83
N GLU A 165 -1.63 9.85 2.96
CA GLU A 165 -1.26 11.02 3.74
C GLU A 165 0.12 10.85 4.40
N ILE A 166 0.41 9.67 4.95
CA ILE A 166 1.72 9.31 5.49
C ILE A 166 2.79 9.48 4.41
N MET A 167 2.56 8.90 3.23
CA MET A 167 3.49 9.00 2.08
C MET A 167 3.71 10.45 1.67
N LEU A 168 2.65 11.25 1.58
CA LEU A 168 2.73 12.66 1.22
C LEU A 168 3.55 13.47 2.22
N LEU A 169 3.39 13.24 3.52
CA LEU A 169 4.17 13.90 4.57
C LEU A 169 5.63 13.47 4.55
N LEU A 170 5.92 12.18 4.35
CA LEU A 170 7.29 11.70 4.26
C LEU A 170 8.02 12.26 3.03
N VAL A 171 7.34 12.47 1.92
CA VAL A 171 7.94 12.95 0.66
C VAL A 171 8.01 14.48 0.58
N LYS A 172 6.94 15.18 0.97
CA LYS A 172 6.82 16.64 0.80
C LYS A 172 7.01 17.42 2.10
N GLY A 173 7.05 16.73 3.24
CA GLY A 173 7.32 17.34 4.54
C GLY A 173 8.81 17.51 4.78
N ASP A 174 9.11 18.39 5.71
CA ASP A 174 10.45 18.48 6.27
C ASP A 174 10.65 17.27 7.20
N ARG A 175 11.83 16.67 7.08
CA ARG A 175 12.28 15.60 7.97
C ARG A 175 13.22 16.20 9.01
N LYS A 176 13.18 15.64 10.21
CA LYS A 176 14.15 15.93 11.25
C LYS A 176 15.53 15.39 10.86
#